data_AF-A0A962HNP2-F1
#
_entry.id   AF-A0A962HNP2-F1
#
_cell.length_a   1.000
_cell.length_b   1.000
_cell.length_c   1.000
_cell.angle_alpha   90.00
_cell.angle_beta   90.00
_cell.angle_gamma   90.00
#
_symmetry.space_group_name_H-M   'P 1'
#
loop_
_entity.id
_entity.type
_entity.pdbx_description
1 polymer ?
#
loop_
_entity_poly.entity_id
_entity_poly.type
_entity_poly.pdbx_seq_one_letter_code
_entity_poly.pdbx_strand_id
1 'polypeptide(L)'
;MITKTGTPKKPRSRQKPARIWHLVTNHQNMLYMLAAGMVMGPAGFRGKHYSDPLSVYPGWIPLFRDKVKVPADALHNATSERKHLLPCIASFDLSALSGPVRMLSRDGGMRDFASPAARKRKDDIALLVRAPLPPTLLLSINFRSSEDRQAFENAANDVSNVDLLPYRVEIAESMFSSNGEVTWPAEQPQEELIDDGSDNAPAFGQALGGVLAMLYHTANRSDLGLAVFQSATGAAGDKYNELIQSDPILAELPNWMGGVEISEQADTRARLFWGVIQSLVIAQTHERSQTPIDVALTYLENQLDLLQETKFRPRLERLIADMRGFLGLGGGTITELLERHKGSLSRPLLLFCLREHCTDLLEFSHPLLKDIEYLLAGILFGVRDTWLQLPKELRDPNLSAYVAFQMANAEHRIQGDNLAMDAPRRPKPLRELFTSPSGEWNSMTKDVAVELANKCNWNHCIQTRITLAEGDLPESFERNDLQVVLPGRVTAVTEEVDESKFLHRLGQWPLIAPQIESEVRNQIGSLQEIEKRANGIGSSCE
;
A
#
# COMPACT_ATOMS: atom_id res chain seq x y z
N MET A 1 56.02 -0.82 33.56
CA MET A 1 54.96 -1.78 33.18
C MET A 1 53.80 -0.98 32.63
N ILE A 2 53.59 -1.02 31.31
CA ILE A 2 52.51 -0.29 30.63
C ILE A 2 51.41 -1.31 30.33
N THR A 3 50.31 -1.24 31.06
CA THR A 3 49.11 -2.07 30.85
C THR A 3 48.31 -1.50 29.68
N LYS A 4 48.28 -2.22 28.56
CA LYS A 4 47.38 -1.95 27.43
C LYS A 4 45.95 -2.34 27.82
N THR A 5 45.09 -1.35 27.94
CA THR A 5 43.64 -1.51 28.04
C THR A 5 43.09 -1.96 26.68
N GLY A 6 42.47 -3.14 26.65
CA GLY A 6 41.82 -3.69 25.47
C GLY A 6 40.53 -2.94 25.16
N THR A 7 40.40 -2.48 23.91
CA THR A 7 39.16 -1.90 23.39
C THR A 7 38.05 -2.96 23.30
N PRO A 8 36.81 -2.64 23.70
CA PRO A 8 35.69 -3.58 23.60
C PRO A 8 35.32 -3.76 22.13
N LYS A 9 35.42 -4.99 21.63
CA LYS A 9 34.95 -5.36 20.29
C LYS A 9 33.42 -5.19 20.25
N LYS A 10 32.93 -4.27 19.40
CA LYS A 10 31.52 -4.22 18.99
C LYS A 10 31.04 -5.62 18.57
N PRO A 11 29.83 -6.04 18.96
CA PRO A 11 29.28 -7.31 18.50
C PRO A 11 29.11 -7.24 16.98
N ARG A 12 29.89 -8.01 16.24
CA ARG A 12 29.64 -8.28 14.83
C ARG A 12 28.33 -9.05 14.76
N SER A 13 27.25 -8.42 14.29
CA SER A 13 26.08 -9.16 13.86
C SER A 13 26.52 -10.11 12.75
N ARG A 14 26.47 -11.42 13.01
CA ARG A 14 26.61 -12.42 11.95
C ARG A 14 25.34 -12.30 11.10
N GLN A 15 25.41 -11.57 9.99
CA GLN A 15 24.38 -11.66 8.96
C GLN A 15 24.25 -13.12 8.54
N LYS A 16 23.03 -13.67 8.62
CA LYS A 16 22.73 -15.02 8.13
C LYS A 16 23.06 -15.05 6.63
N PRO A 17 23.68 -16.12 6.09
CA PRO A 17 23.95 -16.20 4.66
C PRO A 17 22.65 -16.15 3.87
N ALA A 18 22.61 -15.32 2.83
CA ALA A 18 21.46 -15.16 1.94
C ALA A 18 21.06 -16.52 1.36
N ARG A 19 19.75 -16.79 1.33
CA ARG A 19 19.22 -18.06 0.83
C ARG A 19 18.48 -17.78 -0.46
N ILE A 20 19.25 -17.71 -1.54
CA ILE A 20 18.74 -17.40 -2.87
C ILE A 20 18.00 -18.61 -3.42
N TRP A 21 16.78 -18.36 -3.88
CA TRP A 21 15.95 -19.31 -4.62
C TRP A 21 15.36 -18.64 -5.86
N HIS A 22 15.02 -19.43 -6.87
CA HIS A 22 14.71 -18.94 -8.21
C HIS A 22 13.31 -19.38 -8.63
N LEU A 23 12.43 -18.42 -8.90
CA LEU A 23 11.18 -18.66 -9.63
C LEU A 23 11.46 -18.56 -11.13
N VAL A 24 10.97 -19.54 -11.88
CA VAL A 24 10.99 -19.51 -13.35
C VAL A 24 9.62 -19.12 -13.86
N THR A 25 9.57 -18.12 -14.73
CA THR A 25 8.35 -17.59 -15.32
C THR A 25 8.68 -16.97 -16.68
N ASN A 26 7.76 -16.20 -17.25
CA ASN A 26 8.00 -15.37 -18.42
C ASN A 26 7.85 -13.88 -18.09
N HIS A 27 8.40 -13.05 -18.97
CA HIS A 27 8.41 -11.60 -18.79
C HIS A 27 7.00 -10.97 -18.64
N GLN A 28 5.96 -11.49 -19.33
CA GLN A 28 4.60 -10.96 -19.23
C GLN A 28 3.97 -11.27 -17.86
N ASN A 29 4.11 -12.51 -17.39
CA ASN A 29 3.65 -12.88 -16.05
C ASN A 29 4.41 -12.08 -14.97
N MET A 30 5.72 -11.87 -15.16
CA MET A 30 6.52 -11.05 -14.24
C MET A 30 6.02 -9.61 -14.18
N LEU A 31 5.74 -8.97 -15.32
CA LEU A 31 5.14 -7.63 -15.36
C LEU A 31 3.81 -7.59 -14.62
N TYR A 32 2.95 -8.59 -14.81
CA TYR A 32 1.67 -8.66 -14.10
C TYR A 32 1.85 -8.80 -12.59
N MET A 33 2.77 -9.66 -12.12
CA MET A 33 3.04 -9.83 -10.68
C MET A 33 3.58 -8.55 -10.05
N LEU A 34 4.47 -7.82 -10.75
CA LEU A 34 4.96 -6.51 -10.31
C LEU A 34 3.82 -5.47 -10.27
N ALA A 35 3.00 -5.42 -11.32
CA ALA A 35 1.84 -4.54 -11.40
C ALA A 35 0.82 -4.82 -10.29
N ALA A 36 0.64 -6.08 -9.93
CA ALA A 36 -0.26 -6.51 -8.87
C ALA A 36 0.35 -6.36 -7.47
N GLY A 37 1.66 -6.07 -7.35
CA GLY A 37 2.34 -5.94 -6.07
C GLY A 37 2.46 -7.25 -5.28
N MET A 38 2.32 -8.40 -5.94
CA MET A 38 2.34 -9.73 -5.33
C MET A 38 2.78 -10.78 -6.37
N VAL A 39 3.58 -11.75 -5.94
CA VAL A 39 3.91 -12.96 -6.68
C VAL A 39 2.84 -13.98 -6.32
N MET A 40 2.03 -14.40 -7.28
CA MET A 40 0.79 -15.17 -7.04
C MET A 40 0.65 -16.35 -7.99
N GLY A 41 -0.28 -17.26 -7.68
CA GLY A 41 -0.67 -18.35 -8.57
C GLY A 41 -1.56 -17.90 -9.73
N PRO A 42 -1.82 -18.78 -10.71
CA PRO A 42 -2.61 -18.48 -11.92
C PRO A 42 -3.95 -17.79 -11.69
N ALA A 43 -4.70 -18.15 -10.64
CA ALA A 43 -6.01 -17.57 -10.32
C ALA A 43 -5.93 -16.04 -10.10
N GLY A 44 -4.80 -15.54 -9.60
CA GLY A 44 -4.59 -14.11 -9.36
C GLY A 44 -4.47 -13.25 -10.64
N PHE A 45 -4.26 -13.86 -11.80
CA PHE A 45 -4.07 -13.15 -13.08
C PHE A 45 -5.39 -12.78 -13.78
N ARG A 46 -6.55 -13.25 -13.27
CA ARG A 46 -7.88 -12.94 -13.82
C ARG A 46 -7.99 -13.29 -15.32
N GLY A 47 -7.58 -14.51 -15.68
CA GLY A 47 -7.64 -15.03 -17.05
C GLY A 47 -6.54 -14.52 -17.99
N LYS A 48 -5.57 -13.75 -17.50
CA LYS A 48 -4.43 -13.23 -18.29
C LYS A 48 -3.11 -13.99 -18.06
N HIS A 49 -3.14 -15.09 -17.32
CA HIS A 49 -1.96 -15.91 -17.04
C HIS A 49 -1.52 -16.63 -18.31
N TYR A 50 -0.22 -16.56 -18.63
CA TYR A 50 0.41 -17.49 -19.56
C TYR A 50 0.96 -18.69 -18.80
N SER A 51 0.73 -19.90 -19.30
CA SER A 51 1.22 -21.12 -18.66
C SER A 51 2.73 -21.05 -18.38
N ASP A 52 3.10 -21.37 -17.14
CA ASP A 52 4.48 -21.41 -16.68
C ASP A 52 4.59 -22.41 -15.49
N PRO A 53 5.75 -22.52 -14.82
CA PRO A 53 5.88 -23.41 -13.66
C PRO A 53 4.88 -23.18 -12.52
N LEU A 54 4.26 -22.00 -12.37
CA LEU A 54 3.20 -21.76 -11.39
C LEU A 54 1.92 -22.55 -11.69
N SER A 55 1.70 -22.95 -12.95
CA SER A 55 0.55 -23.75 -13.38
C SER A 55 0.63 -25.22 -12.94
N VAL A 56 1.81 -25.70 -12.54
CA VAL A 56 2.01 -27.11 -12.20
C VAL A 56 1.38 -27.46 -10.85
N TYR A 57 1.55 -26.58 -9.87
CA TYR A 57 0.98 -26.73 -8.53
C TYR A 57 0.27 -25.43 -8.15
N PRO A 58 -0.96 -25.20 -8.64
CA PRO A 58 -1.72 -23.98 -8.34
C PRO A 58 -1.80 -23.71 -6.82
N GLY A 59 -1.72 -22.44 -6.43
CA GLY A 59 -1.66 -22.03 -5.01
C GLY A 59 -0.27 -22.16 -4.37
N TRP A 60 0.70 -22.73 -5.07
CA TRP A 60 2.09 -22.84 -4.63
C TRP A 60 3.06 -22.15 -5.60
N ILE A 61 4.06 -21.47 -5.06
CA ILE A 61 5.14 -20.84 -5.79
C ILE A 61 6.36 -21.79 -5.77
N PRO A 62 6.72 -22.41 -6.91
CA PRO A 62 7.88 -23.29 -6.98
C PRO A 62 9.17 -22.49 -7.11
N LEU A 63 10.07 -22.68 -6.16
CA LEU A 63 11.34 -21.98 -6.06
C LEU A 63 12.50 -22.98 -6.16
N PHE A 64 13.27 -22.88 -7.24
CA PHE A 64 14.41 -23.73 -7.55
C PHE A 64 15.67 -23.25 -6.83
N ARG A 65 16.54 -24.20 -6.48
CA ARG A 65 17.72 -23.91 -5.67
C ARG A 65 18.83 -23.27 -6.51
N ASP A 66 19.45 -22.20 -6.03
CA ASP A 66 20.57 -21.53 -6.71
C ASP A 66 21.73 -22.45 -7.16
N LYS A 67 22.11 -23.43 -6.32
CA LYS A 67 23.19 -24.38 -6.63
C LYS A 67 22.80 -25.52 -7.57
N VAL A 68 21.52 -25.64 -7.91
CA VAL A 68 21.00 -26.63 -8.85
C VAL A 68 20.56 -25.81 -10.07
N LYS A 69 21.18 -26.05 -11.22
CA LYS A 69 20.74 -25.40 -12.46
C LYS A 69 19.23 -25.60 -12.63
N VAL A 70 18.55 -24.54 -13.04
CA VAL A 70 17.11 -24.56 -13.30
C VAL A 70 16.78 -25.68 -14.29
N PRO A 71 15.72 -26.48 -14.07
CA PRO A 71 15.30 -27.53 -15.00
C PRO A 71 15.00 -26.98 -16.40
N ALA A 72 15.45 -27.69 -17.44
CA ALA A 72 15.21 -27.28 -18.83
C ALA A 72 13.70 -27.19 -19.13
N ASP A 73 12.93 -28.14 -18.60
CA ASP A 73 11.49 -28.23 -18.81
C ASP A 73 10.75 -27.06 -18.16
N ALA A 74 11.24 -26.53 -17.04
CA ALA A 74 10.66 -25.35 -16.40
C ALA A 74 10.84 -24.08 -17.28
N LEU A 75 12.02 -23.90 -17.88
CA LEU A 75 12.29 -22.82 -18.83
C LEU A 75 11.48 -22.97 -20.12
N HIS A 76 11.32 -24.21 -20.60
CA HIS A 76 10.49 -24.50 -21.76
C HIS A 76 9.01 -24.22 -21.48
N ASN A 77 8.49 -24.68 -20.34
CA ASN A 77 7.10 -24.47 -19.94
C ASN A 77 6.77 -22.97 -19.96
N ALA A 78 7.61 -22.14 -19.32
CA ALA A 78 7.42 -20.69 -19.26
C ALA A 78 7.25 -19.99 -20.62
N THR A 79 7.71 -20.59 -21.72
CA THR A 79 7.67 -19.99 -23.06
C THR A 79 6.87 -20.81 -24.08
N SER A 80 6.32 -21.96 -23.68
CA SER A 80 5.73 -22.93 -24.60
C SER A 80 4.41 -22.46 -25.22
N GLU A 81 3.63 -21.66 -24.49
CA GLU A 81 2.28 -21.26 -24.92
C GLU A 81 2.30 -20.30 -26.13
N ARG A 82 3.25 -19.35 -26.18
CA ARG A 82 3.32 -18.31 -27.22
C ARG A 82 4.76 -17.97 -27.59
N LYS A 83 5.02 -17.85 -28.90
CA LYS A 83 6.37 -17.59 -29.46
C LYS A 83 7.05 -16.29 -29.01
N HIS A 84 6.28 -15.29 -28.59
CA HIS A 84 6.82 -13.99 -28.17
C HIS A 84 7.21 -13.97 -26.68
N LEU A 85 6.95 -15.06 -25.94
CA LEU A 85 7.29 -15.13 -24.52
C LEU A 85 8.79 -15.31 -24.34
N LEU A 86 9.36 -14.39 -23.57
CA LEU A 86 10.75 -14.44 -23.12
C LEU A 86 10.82 -15.08 -21.74
N PRO A 87 11.74 -16.04 -21.51
CA PRO A 87 11.92 -16.67 -20.22
C PRO A 87 12.54 -15.67 -19.22
N CYS A 88 12.11 -15.73 -17.97
CA CYS A 88 12.54 -14.86 -16.90
C CYS A 88 12.81 -15.67 -15.63
N ILE A 89 13.90 -15.38 -14.93
CA ILE A 89 14.24 -16.00 -13.64
C ILE A 89 14.24 -14.94 -12.54
N ALA A 90 13.29 -15.01 -11.63
CA ALA A 90 13.18 -14.12 -10.48
C ALA A 90 13.87 -14.73 -9.26
N SER A 91 14.88 -14.05 -8.71
CA SER A 91 15.67 -14.51 -7.57
C SER A 91 15.16 -13.91 -6.27
N PHE A 92 14.86 -14.74 -5.27
CA PHE A 92 14.31 -14.34 -3.98
C PHE A 92 15.29 -14.59 -2.84
N ASP A 93 15.34 -13.67 -1.86
CA ASP A 93 15.95 -13.97 -0.55
C ASP A 93 14.87 -14.35 0.46
N LEU A 94 14.83 -15.65 0.79
CA LEU A 94 13.88 -16.16 1.78
C LEU A 94 14.47 -16.18 3.19
N SER A 95 15.56 -15.45 3.45
CA SER A 95 16.24 -15.46 4.76
C SER A 95 15.38 -14.90 5.90
N ALA A 96 14.48 -13.96 5.58
CA ALA A 96 13.50 -13.34 6.50
C ALA A 96 12.15 -14.06 6.54
N LEU A 97 11.97 -15.13 5.74
CA LEU A 97 10.72 -15.88 5.66
C LEU A 97 10.71 -17.02 6.70
N SER A 98 9.61 -17.12 7.44
CA SER A 98 9.34 -18.18 8.41
C SER A 98 7.93 -18.73 8.23
N GLY A 99 7.71 -19.99 8.59
CA GLY A 99 6.42 -20.65 8.38
C GLY A 99 6.52 -21.91 7.51
N PRO A 100 5.39 -22.64 7.38
CA PRO A 100 5.37 -23.93 6.71
C PRO A 100 5.67 -23.80 5.22
N VAL A 101 6.52 -24.70 4.73
CA VAL A 101 6.88 -24.85 3.32
C VAL A 101 7.01 -26.31 2.99
N ARG A 102 6.89 -26.65 1.71
CA ARG A 102 7.11 -28.02 1.24
C ARG A 102 8.34 -28.12 0.39
N MET A 103 9.03 -29.25 0.45
CA MET A 103 10.16 -29.55 -0.42
C MET A 103 9.78 -30.69 -1.35
N LEU A 104 10.01 -30.49 -2.63
CA LEU A 104 9.86 -31.50 -3.67
C LEU A 104 11.23 -32.15 -3.93
N SER A 105 11.29 -33.47 -3.84
CA SER A 105 12.45 -34.26 -4.26
C SER A 105 12.33 -34.74 -5.71
N ARG A 106 13.45 -35.16 -6.30
CA ARG A 106 13.56 -35.60 -7.70
C ARG A 106 12.62 -36.77 -8.06
N ASP A 107 12.37 -37.65 -7.10
CA ASP A 107 11.46 -38.80 -7.24
C ASP A 107 9.98 -38.44 -7.08
N GLY A 108 9.65 -37.15 -6.89
CA GLY A 108 8.30 -36.72 -6.58
C GLY A 108 7.91 -36.94 -5.12
N GLY A 109 8.86 -37.21 -4.22
CA GLY A 109 8.59 -37.21 -2.79
C GLY A 109 8.33 -35.79 -2.25
N MET A 110 7.40 -35.67 -1.29
CA MET A 110 7.12 -34.42 -0.59
C MET A 110 7.48 -34.50 0.88
N ARG A 111 8.03 -33.39 1.39
CA ARG A 111 8.35 -33.26 2.81
C ARG A 111 7.96 -31.89 3.31
N ASP A 112 7.15 -31.86 4.36
CA ASP A 112 6.81 -30.64 5.07
C ASP A 112 7.99 -30.15 5.92
N PHE A 113 8.17 -28.85 5.93
CA PHE A 113 9.15 -28.17 6.75
C PHE A 113 8.52 -26.96 7.43
N ALA A 114 8.85 -26.75 8.70
CA ALA A 114 8.37 -25.58 9.44
C ALA A 114 9.03 -24.25 9.02
N SER A 115 10.02 -24.29 8.13
CA SER A 115 10.71 -23.07 7.66
C SER A 115 11.50 -23.29 6.37
N PRO A 116 11.58 -22.28 5.48
CA PRO A 116 12.56 -22.21 4.39
C PRO A 116 14.02 -22.33 4.86
N ALA A 117 14.24 -22.12 6.16
CA ALA A 117 15.53 -22.26 6.81
C ALA A 117 15.98 -23.73 7.01
N ALA A 118 15.12 -24.71 6.76
CA ALA A 118 15.41 -26.11 7.01
C ALA A 118 16.61 -26.66 6.20
N ARG A 119 17.18 -27.78 6.69
CA ARG A 119 18.32 -28.45 6.06
C ARG A 119 17.87 -29.18 4.80
N LYS A 120 18.42 -28.76 3.67
CA LYS A 120 18.17 -29.34 2.34
C LYS A 120 18.91 -30.67 2.19
N ARG A 121 18.28 -31.65 1.54
CA ARG A 121 18.93 -32.88 1.07
C ARG A 121 19.51 -32.68 -0.35
N LYS A 122 20.14 -33.72 -0.90
CA LYS A 122 20.81 -33.69 -2.20
C LYS A 122 19.83 -33.90 -3.36
N ASP A 123 18.77 -34.64 -3.08
CA ASP A 123 17.64 -35.02 -3.94
C ASP A 123 16.55 -33.94 -4.04
N ASP A 124 16.59 -32.91 -3.19
CA ASP A 124 15.63 -31.78 -3.22
C ASP A 124 15.82 -30.92 -4.46
N ILE A 125 14.75 -30.74 -5.25
CA ILE A 125 14.76 -30.00 -6.52
C ILE A 125 14.10 -28.62 -6.42
N ALA A 126 13.02 -28.50 -5.64
CA ALA A 126 12.27 -27.25 -5.50
C ALA A 126 11.70 -27.09 -4.08
N LEU A 127 11.63 -25.84 -3.64
CA LEU A 127 10.87 -25.42 -2.46
C LEU A 127 9.52 -24.88 -2.95
N LEU A 128 8.42 -25.40 -2.40
CA LEU A 128 7.08 -24.87 -2.62
C LEU A 128 6.71 -23.98 -1.44
N VAL A 129 6.38 -22.73 -1.75
CA VAL A 129 5.91 -21.73 -0.78
C VAL A 129 4.48 -21.36 -1.13
N ARG A 130 3.59 -21.23 -0.14
CA ARG A 130 2.21 -20.81 -0.39
C ARG A 130 2.18 -19.43 -1.06
N ALA A 131 1.32 -19.26 -2.05
CA ALA A 131 1.05 -17.98 -2.66
C ALA A 131 0.07 -17.14 -1.81
N PRO A 132 0.15 -15.80 -1.82
CA PRO A 132 1.10 -14.97 -2.56
C PRO A 132 2.34 -14.54 -1.76
N LEU A 133 3.47 -14.30 -2.42
CA LEU A 133 4.65 -13.67 -1.82
C LEU A 133 4.73 -12.18 -2.17
N PRO A 134 5.18 -11.31 -1.25
CA PRO A 134 5.41 -9.91 -1.59
C PRO A 134 6.68 -9.78 -2.46
N PRO A 135 6.66 -8.91 -3.49
CA PRO A 135 7.82 -8.65 -4.35
C PRO A 135 8.98 -7.99 -3.58
N THR A 136 8.79 -7.53 -2.35
CA THR A 136 9.89 -7.05 -1.49
C THR A 136 10.93 -8.11 -1.16
N LEU A 137 10.61 -9.40 -1.34
CA LEU A 137 11.56 -10.51 -1.21
C LEU A 137 12.41 -10.72 -2.48
N LEU A 138 12.08 -10.04 -3.58
CA LEU A 138 12.78 -10.15 -4.86
C LEU A 138 14.12 -9.42 -4.80
N LEU A 139 15.19 -10.14 -5.07
CA LEU A 139 16.55 -9.60 -5.18
C LEU A 139 16.84 -9.08 -6.59
N SER A 140 16.52 -9.89 -7.60
CA SER A 140 16.78 -9.57 -9.00
C SER A 140 15.83 -10.30 -9.94
N ILE A 141 15.64 -9.70 -11.12
CA ILE A 141 14.95 -10.26 -12.28
C ILE A 141 16.02 -10.49 -13.35
N ASN A 142 16.25 -11.75 -13.69
CA ASN A 142 17.37 -12.14 -14.54
C ASN A 142 16.86 -12.53 -15.92
N PHE A 143 17.58 -12.08 -16.94
CA PHE A 143 17.34 -12.39 -18.35
C PHE A 143 18.56 -13.05 -19.00
N ARG A 144 18.32 -13.77 -20.09
CA ARG A 144 19.37 -14.50 -20.80
C ARG A 144 20.32 -13.55 -21.53
N SER A 145 19.77 -12.56 -22.22
CA SER A 145 20.53 -11.63 -23.05
C SER A 145 20.17 -10.16 -22.77
N SER A 146 20.94 -9.25 -23.36
CA SER A 146 20.66 -7.82 -23.27
C SER A 146 19.38 -7.43 -24.02
N GLU A 147 19.08 -8.13 -25.12
CA GLU A 147 17.88 -7.90 -25.92
C GLU A 147 16.62 -8.26 -25.12
N ASP A 148 16.63 -9.40 -24.44
CA ASP A 148 15.49 -9.85 -23.62
C ASP A 148 15.22 -8.87 -22.47
N ARG A 149 16.30 -8.43 -21.81
CA ARG A 149 16.24 -7.40 -20.76
C ARG A 149 15.64 -6.10 -21.29
N GLN A 150 16.13 -5.61 -22.43
CA GLN A 150 15.63 -4.36 -23.01
C GLN A 150 14.15 -4.47 -23.41
N ALA A 151 13.73 -5.63 -23.93
CA ALA A 151 12.33 -5.88 -24.26
C ALA A 151 11.43 -5.83 -23.02
N PHE A 152 11.89 -6.41 -21.89
CA PHE A 152 11.18 -6.32 -20.61
C PHE A 152 11.13 -4.88 -20.07
N GLU A 153 12.24 -4.15 -20.07
CA GLU A 153 12.29 -2.76 -19.60
C GLU A 153 11.38 -1.85 -20.45
N ASN A 154 11.35 -2.05 -21.77
CA ASN A 154 10.45 -1.33 -22.66
C ASN A 154 8.98 -1.65 -22.35
N ALA A 155 8.63 -2.94 -22.23
CA ALA A 155 7.28 -3.35 -21.89
C ALA A 155 6.84 -2.85 -20.50
N ALA A 156 7.76 -2.78 -19.53
CA ALA A 156 7.47 -2.20 -18.21
C ALA A 156 7.13 -0.70 -18.29
N ASN A 157 7.73 0.04 -19.21
CA ASN A 157 7.41 1.45 -19.43
C ASN A 157 6.03 1.66 -20.07
N ASP A 158 5.57 0.71 -20.88
CA ASP A 158 4.24 0.72 -21.51
C ASP A 158 3.12 0.33 -20.53
N VAL A 159 3.47 -0.34 -19.43
CA VAL A 159 2.52 -0.74 -18.38
C VAL A 159 2.51 0.33 -17.29
N SER A 160 1.42 1.08 -17.23
CA SER A 160 1.30 2.29 -16.39
C SER A 160 1.63 2.10 -14.91
N ASN A 161 1.53 0.89 -14.39
CA ASN A 161 1.56 0.61 -12.96
C ASN A 161 2.75 -0.26 -12.52
N VAL A 162 3.75 -0.49 -13.38
CA VAL A 162 5.00 -1.17 -13.02
C VAL A 162 6.09 -0.13 -12.71
N ASP A 163 6.76 -0.29 -11.57
CA ASP A 163 7.97 0.45 -11.23
C ASP A 163 9.15 -0.53 -11.09
N LEU A 164 10.17 -0.34 -11.92
CA LEU A 164 11.39 -1.15 -11.90
C LEU A 164 12.48 -0.57 -11.00
N LEU A 165 12.37 0.69 -10.54
CA LEU A 165 13.37 1.34 -9.69
C LEU A 165 13.80 0.52 -8.45
N PRO A 166 12.89 -0.16 -7.71
CA PRO A 166 13.30 -0.91 -6.52
C PRO A 166 13.96 -2.26 -6.86
N TYR A 167 13.93 -2.71 -8.12
CA TYR A 167 14.37 -4.04 -8.51
C TYR A 167 15.65 -4.00 -9.34
N ARG A 168 16.51 -5.01 -9.15
CA ARG A 168 17.68 -5.20 -10.01
C ARG A 168 17.28 -6.03 -11.23
N VAL A 169 17.41 -5.46 -12.42
CA VAL A 169 17.21 -6.18 -13.68
C VAL A 169 18.57 -6.51 -14.28
N GLU A 170 18.90 -7.80 -14.36
CA GLU A 170 20.26 -8.27 -14.63
C GLU A 170 20.32 -9.24 -15.83
N ILE A 171 21.49 -9.36 -16.43
CA ILE A 171 21.78 -10.36 -17.47
C ILE A 171 22.57 -11.49 -16.81
N ALA A 172 22.05 -12.71 -16.87
CA ALA A 172 22.65 -13.87 -16.23
C ALA A 172 22.53 -15.14 -17.09
N GLU A 173 23.13 -15.11 -18.29
CA GLU A 173 23.06 -16.19 -19.28
C GLU A 173 23.31 -17.60 -18.71
N SER A 174 24.26 -17.73 -17.77
CA SER A 174 24.59 -19.01 -17.15
C SER A 174 23.44 -19.65 -16.36
N MET A 175 22.48 -18.86 -15.84
CA MET A 175 21.29 -19.38 -15.15
C MET A 175 20.31 -20.06 -16.11
N PHE A 176 20.35 -19.68 -17.39
CA PHE A 176 19.52 -20.25 -18.46
C PHE A 176 20.19 -21.46 -19.13
N SER A 177 21.37 -21.85 -18.67
CA SER A 177 22.08 -23.03 -19.16
C SER A 177 21.62 -24.28 -18.40
N SER A 178 20.70 -25.03 -18.98
CA SER A 178 20.05 -26.19 -18.37
C SER A 178 21.02 -27.35 -18.07
N ASN A 179 20.68 -28.18 -17.09
CA ASN A 179 21.28 -29.51 -16.88
C ASN A 179 20.16 -30.55 -17.05
N GLY A 180 20.33 -31.54 -17.92
CA GLY A 180 19.31 -32.56 -18.21
C GLY A 180 19.06 -33.58 -17.08
N GLU A 181 19.54 -33.32 -15.86
CA GLU A 181 19.47 -34.27 -14.73
C GLU A 181 18.22 -34.09 -13.84
N VAL A 182 17.47 -33.00 -14.00
CA VAL A 182 16.28 -32.68 -13.19
C VAL A 182 15.12 -32.43 -14.13
N THR A 183 14.06 -33.24 -14.00
CA THR A 183 12.81 -33.13 -14.74
C THR A 183 11.82 -32.24 -13.99
N TRP A 184 10.99 -31.51 -14.75
CA TRP A 184 9.89 -30.70 -14.19
C TRP A 184 8.66 -30.77 -15.12
N PRO A 185 7.46 -31.13 -14.62
CA PRO A 185 7.13 -31.56 -13.26
C PRO A 185 7.81 -32.88 -12.86
N ALA A 186 7.74 -33.26 -11.59
CA ALA A 186 8.16 -34.60 -11.16
C ALA A 186 7.28 -35.67 -11.85
N GLU A 187 7.87 -36.84 -12.15
CA GLU A 187 7.23 -37.88 -12.98
C GLU A 187 5.93 -38.46 -12.40
N GLN A 188 5.70 -38.31 -11.09
CA GLN A 188 4.46 -38.70 -10.44
C GLN A 188 3.62 -37.45 -10.10
N PRO A 189 2.40 -37.31 -10.67
CA PRO A 189 1.49 -36.24 -10.29
C PRO A 189 1.10 -36.40 -8.82
N GLN A 190 1.18 -35.30 -8.08
CA GLN A 190 0.85 -35.26 -6.66
C GLN A 190 -0.56 -34.71 -6.49
N GLU A 191 -1.56 -35.59 -6.51
CA GLU A 191 -2.97 -35.24 -6.31
C GLU A 191 -3.18 -34.49 -4.98
N GLU A 192 -2.40 -34.83 -3.95
CA GLU A 192 -2.43 -34.19 -2.62
C GLU A 192 -2.16 -32.67 -2.65
N LEU A 193 -1.37 -32.14 -3.61
CA LEU A 193 -1.13 -30.69 -3.72
C LEU A 193 -2.28 -29.94 -4.39
N ILE A 194 -3.04 -30.63 -5.24
CA ILE A 194 -4.17 -30.07 -5.99
C ILE A 194 -5.37 -29.94 -5.04
N ASP A 195 -5.57 -30.92 -4.15
CA ASP A 195 -6.66 -30.88 -3.15
C ASP A 195 -6.35 -30.00 -1.92
N ASP A 196 -5.07 -29.88 -1.54
CA ASP A 196 -4.64 -29.10 -0.37
C ASP A 196 -4.35 -27.61 -0.70
N GLY A 197 -4.48 -27.18 -1.96
CA GLY A 197 -4.18 -25.81 -2.39
C GLY A 197 -5.25 -25.21 -3.28
N SER A 198 -6.25 -24.55 -2.68
CA SER A 198 -7.13 -23.68 -3.45
C SER A 198 -6.34 -22.47 -3.94
N ASP A 199 -5.98 -22.47 -5.23
CA ASP A 199 -5.46 -21.27 -5.90
C ASP A 199 -6.58 -20.23 -5.99
N ASN A 200 -6.62 -19.34 -5.00
CA ASN A 200 -7.62 -18.29 -4.92
C ASN A 200 -7.06 -16.98 -5.45
N ALA A 201 -7.89 -16.22 -6.17
CA ALA A 201 -7.54 -14.86 -6.52
C ALA A 201 -7.35 -14.03 -5.24
N PRO A 202 -6.23 -13.30 -5.07
CA PRO A 202 -5.93 -12.55 -3.85
C PRO A 202 -6.70 -11.21 -3.83
N ALA A 203 -8.04 -11.29 -3.92
CA ALA A 203 -8.93 -10.15 -4.06
C ALA A 203 -8.93 -9.25 -2.82
N PHE A 204 -8.82 -9.83 -1.62
CA PHE A 204 -8.81 -9.07 -0.38
C PHE A 204 -7.53 -8.25 -0.24
N GLY A 205 -6.37 -8.87 -0.50
CA GLY A 205 -5.07 -8.22 -0.54
C GLY A 205 -5.07 -7.10 -1.58
N GLN A 206 -5.57 -7.34 -2.80
CA GLN A 206 -5.71 -6.31 -3.83
C GLN A 206 -6.57 -5.12 -3.37
N ALA A 207 -7.72 -5.38 -2.74
CA ALA A 207 -8.59 -4.34 -2.20
C ALA A 207 -7.92 -3.58 -1.03
N LEU A 208 -7.28 -4.29 -0.10
CA LEU A 208 -6.56 -3.72 1.03
C LEU A 208 -5.43 -2.79 0.57
N GLY A 209 -4.66 -3.19 -0.44
CA GLY A 209 -3.61 -2.35 -0.99
C GLY A 209 -4.16 -1.05 -1.59
N GLY A 210 -5.29 -1.13 -2.29
CA GLY A 210 -5.99 0.03 -2.79
C GLY A 210 -6.48 0.96 -1.68
N VAL A 211 -7.07 0.40 -0.63
CA VAL A 211 -7.53 1.15 0.55
C VAL A 211 -6.37 1.83 1.26
N LEU A 212 -5.26 1.12 1.52
CA LEU A 212 -4.09 1.68 2.20
C LEU A 212 -3.48 2.85 1.41
N ALA A 213 -3.44 2.77 0.09
CA ALA A 213 -2.99 3.87 -0.75
C ALA A 213 -3.92 5.08 -0.66
N MET A 214 -5.24 4.88 -0.78
CA MET A 214 -6.20 5.97 -0.66
C MET A 214 -6.16 6.62 0.73
N LEU A 215 -6.03 5.82 1.80
CA LEU A 215 -5.87 6.33 3.16
C LEU A 215 -4.57 7.10 3.34
N TYR A 216 -3.46 6.64 2.75
CA TYR A 216 -2.19 7.36 2.79
C TYR A 216 -2.29 8.77 2.16
N HIS A 217 -2.92 8.87 0.99
CA HIS A 217 -3.09 10.17 0.30
C HIS A 217 -4.12 11.07 0.99
N THR A 218 -5.19 10.50 1.56
CA THR A 218 -6.18 11.27 2.31
C THR A 218 -5.71 11.63 3.72
N ALA A 219 -4.68 10.98 4.27
CA ALA A 219 -4.15 11.26 5.61
C ALA A 219 -3.63 12.69 5.78
N ASN A 220 -3.16 13.32 4.69
CA ASN A 220 -2.69 14.71 4.76
C ASN A 220 -3.84 15.72 4.91
N ARG A 221 -5.08 15.34 4.58
CA ARG A 221 -6.26 16.23 4.56
C ARG A 221 -6.63 16.75 5.94
N SER A 222 -6.56 15.90 6.96
CA SER A 222 -7.01 16.25 8.32
C SER A 222 -6.43 15.34 9.40
N ASP A 223 -6.62 15.74 10.65
CA ASP A 223 -6.21 14.92 11.81
C ASP A 223 -6.99 13.60 11.87
N LEU A 224 -8.26 13.60 11.46
CA LEU A 224 -9.04 12.37 11.33
C LEU A 224 -8.45 11.45 10.24
N GLY A 225 -8.04 12.00 9.10
CA GLY A 225 -7.39 11.21 8.05
C GLY A 225 -6.09 10.58 8.53
N LEU A 226 -5.26 11.35 9.23
CA LEU A 226 -4.04 10.83 9.85
C LEU A 226 -4.35 9.75 10.89
N ALA A 227 -5.35 9.97 11.76
CA ALA A 227 -5.78 9.00 12.76
C ALA A 227 -6.17 7.65 12.12
N VAL A 228 -7.02 7.70 11.10
CA VAL A 228 -7.51 6.52 10.37
C VAL A 228 -6.35 5.78 9.73
N PHE A 229 -5.42 6.49 9.08
CA PHE A 229 -4.25 5.84 8.47
C PHE A 229 -3.32 5.21 9.52
N GLN A 230 -3.07 5.88 10.65
CA GLN A 230 -2.28 5.33 11.75
C GLN A 230 -2.95 4.08 12.36
N SER A 231 -4.27 4.09 12.52
CA SER A 231 -5.02 2.90 12.97
C SER A 231 -4.91 1.76 11.97
N ALA A 232 -5.07 2.06 10.68
CA ALA A 232 -4.90 1.09 9.59
C ALA A 232 -3.51 0.47 9.48
N THR A 233 -2.53 1.10 10.09
CA THR A 233 -1.13 0.68 10.05
C THR A 233 -0.57 0.30 11.41
N GLY A 234 -1.43 0.12 12.42
CA GLY A 234 -1.05 -0.37 13.76
C GLY A 234 -0.26 0.63 14.61
N ALA A 235 -0.40 1.93 14.35
CA ALA A 235 0.33 3.01 15.02
C ALA A 235 -0.58 4.01 15.76
N ALA A 236 -1.88 3.73 15.90
CA ALA A 236 -2.79 4.64 16.57
C ALA A 236 -2.53 4.73 18.07
N GLY A 237 -2.38 5.96 18.57
CA GLY A 237 -2.41 6.27 20.01
C GLY A 237 -3.83 6.50 20.51
N ASP A 238 -4.02 6.51 21.84
CA ASP A 238 -5.33 6.57 22.50
C ASP A 238 -6.21 7.75 22.00
N LYS A 239 -5.63 8.95 21.85
CA LYS A 239 -6.32 10.14 21.33
C LYS A 239 -6.90 9.95 19.93
N TYR A 240 -6.19 9.22 19.06
CA TYR A 240 -6.61 8.98 17.68
C TYR A 240 -7.66 7.88 17.59
N ASN A 241 -7.67 6.93 18.55
CA ASN A 241 -8.71 5.93 18.64
C ASN A 241 -10.08 6.58 18.94
N GLU A 242 -10.15 7.59 19.81
CA GLU A 242 -11.40 8.31 20.10
C GLU A 242 -12.02 8.96 18.85
N LEU A 243 -11.18 9.54 17.97
CA LEU A 243 -11.65 10.15 16.72
C LEU A 243 -12.31 9.14 15.78
N ILE A 244 -11.73 7.93 15.69
CA ILE A 244 -12.25 6.85 14.83
C ILE A 244 -13.54 6.29 15.42
N GLN A 245 -13.58 6.07 16.73
CA GLN A 245 -14.75 5.52 17.44
C GLN A 245 -15.97 6.46 17.42
N SER A 246 -15.78 7.73 17.06
CA SER A 246 -16.87 8.70 16.95
C SER A 246 -17.84 8.45 15.79
N ASP A 247 -17.43 7.68 14.77
CA ASP A 247 -18.29 7.27 13.67
C ASP A 247 -18.37 5.74 13.57
N PRO A 248 -19.58 5.18 13.51
CA PRO A 248 -19.75 3.74 13.59
C PRO A 248 -19.25 3.00 12.34
N ILE A 249 -19.13 3.65 11.18
CA ILE A 249 -18.60 3.00 9.99
C ILE A 249 -17.08 2.88 10.11
N LEU A 250 -16.39 3.96 10.50
CA LEU A 250 -14.95 3.94 10.71
C LEU A 250 -14.52 3.05 11.88
N ALA A 251 -15.33 2.93 12.92
CA ALA A 251 -15.06 2.05 14.06
C ALA A 251 -14.86 0.56 13.68
N GLU A 252 -15.46 0.12 12.57
CA GLU A 252 -15.36 -1.25 12.06
C GLU A 252 -14.17 -1.47 11.10
N LEU A 253 -13.44 -0.42 10.70
CA LEU A 253 -12.28 -0.54 9.81
C LEU A 253 -11.22 -1.53 10.33
N PRO A 254 -10.82 -1.52 11.62
CA PRO A 254 -9.88 -2.50 12.18
C PRO A 254 -10.34 -3.95 12.01
N ASN A 255 -11.64 -4.22 12.19
CA ASN A 255 -12.21 -5.56 12.05
C ASN A 255 -12.09 -6.04 10.60
N TRP A 256 -12.49 -5.19 9.65
CA TRP A 256 -12.38 -5.51 8.22
C TRP A 256 -10.92 -5.76 7.80
N MET A 257 -9.97 -4.90 8.19
CA MET A 257 -8.54 -5.12 7.89
C MET A 257 -7.94 -6.35 8.57
N GLY A 258 -8.54 -6.78 9.69
CA GLY A 258 -8.23 -8.04 10.35
C GLY A 258 -8.69 -9.28 9.59
N GLY A 259 -9.51 -9.11 8.55
CA GLY A 259 -10.22 -10.22 7.88
C GLY A 259 -11.37 -10.78 8.73
N VAL A 260 -11.84 -10.02 9.72
CA VAL A 260 -12.92 -10.42 10.62
C VAL A 260 -14.24 -9.88 10.07
N GLU A 261 -15.30 -10.68 10.21
CA GLU A 261 -16.65 -10.23 9.87
C GLU A 261 -17.05 -9.01 10.69
N ILE A 262 -17.82 -8.12 10.06
CA ILE A 262 -18.37 -6.94 10.72
C ILE A 262 -19.34 -7.40 11.81
N SER A 263 -19.27 -6.76 12.97
CA SER A 263 -20.11 -7.12 14.12
C SER A 263 -21.60 -7.13 13.74
N GLU A 264 -22.31 -8.21 14.08
CA GLU A 264 -23.78 -8.27 13.91
C GLU A 264 -24.50 -7.17 14.70
N GLN A 265 -23.87 -6.69 15.78
CA GLN A 265 -24.38 -5.63 16.65
C GLN A 265 -23.99 -4.23 16.14
N ALA A 266 -23.24 -4.13 15.04
CA ALA A 266 -22.84 -2.85 14.47
C ALA A 266 -24.05 -2.04 13.97
N ASP A 267 -23.90 -0.71 13.99
CA ASP A 267 -24.86 0.24 13.41
C ASP A 267 -25.24 -0.19 11.99
N THR A 268 -26.52 -0.06 11.65
CA THR A 268 -27.05 -0.44 10.33
C THR A 268 -26.29 0.23 9.18
N ARG A 269 -25.80 1.46 9.36
CA ARG A 269 -24.96 2.14 8.35
C ARG A 269 -23.62 1.44 8.16
N ALA A 270 -22.99 0.98 9.23
CA ALA A 270 -21.72 0.25 9.17
C ALA A 270 -21.90 -1.09 8.45
N ARG A 271 -22.95 -1.85 8.79
CA ARG A 271 -23.29 -3.12 8.12
C ARG A 271 -23.57 -2.94 6.63
N LEU A 272 -24.29 -1.88 6.24
CA LEU A 272 -24.54 -1.58 4.84
C LEU A 272 -23.26 -1.17 4.10
N PHE A 273 -22.47 -0.27 4.67
CA PHE A 273 -21.23 0.21 4.04
C PHE A 273 -20.23 -0.93 3.83
N TRP A 274 -19.93 -1.69 4.89
CA TRP A 274 -18.95 -2.76 4.81
C TRP A 274 -19.46 -3.98 4.04
N GLY A 275 -20.77 -4.20 3.99
CA GLY A 275 -21.34 -5.21 3.10
C GLY A 275 -21.25 -4.85 1.62
N VAL A 276 -21.33 -3.55 1.26
CA VAL A 276 -20.98 -3.08 -0.09
C VAL A 276 -19.51 -3.39 -0.38
N ILE A 277 -18.61 -3.05 0.55
CA ILE A 277 -17.18 -3.35 0.44
C ILE A 277 -16.94 -4.86 0.23
N GLN A 278 -17.56 -5.72 1.03
CA GLN A 278 -17.42 -7.17 0.92
C GLN A 278 -17.95 -7.69 -0.41
N SER A 279 -19.09 -7.18 -0.88
CA SER A 279 -19.65 -7.55 -2.19
C SER A 279 -18.71 -7.18 -3.34
N LEU A 280 -18.07 -6.01 -3.25
CA LEU A 280 -17.07 -5.57 -4.21
C LEU A 280 -15.82 -6.47 -4.22
N VAL A 281 -15.36 -6.93 -3.05
CA VAL A 281 -14.23 -7.86 -2.94
C VAL A 281 -14.59 -9.22 -3.55
N ILE A 282 -15.77 -9.78 -3.22
CA ILE A 282 -16.24 -11.07 -3.76
C ILE A 282 -16.41 -10.99 -5.29
N ALA A 283 -16.90 -9.88 -5.82
CA ALA A 283 -17.04 -9.70 -7.26
C ALA A 283 -15.69 -9.73 -8.01
N GLN A 284 -14.56 -9.55 -7.32
CA GLN A 284 -13.22 -9.60 -7.92
C GLN A 284 -12.64 -11.01 -8.04
N THR A 285 -13.22 -12.00 -7.35
CA THR A 285 -12.77 -13.40 -7.45
C THR A 285 -13.36 -14.13 -8.66
N HIS A 286 -14.34 -13.52 -9.33
CA HIS A 286 -15.03 -14.06 -10.50
C HIS A 286 -14.70 -13.23 -11.75
N GLU A 287 -14.88 -13.80 -12.94
CA GLU A 287 -14.78 -13.03 -14.19
C GLU A 287 -15.83 -11.91 -14.19
N ARG A 288 -15.37 -10.65 -14.22
CA ARG A 288 -16.22 -9.45 -14.05
C ARG A 288 -17.25 -9.36 -15.18
N SER A 289 -18.52 -9.66 -14.87
CA SER A 289 -19.67 -9.42 -15.75
C SER A 289 -20.43 -8.13 -15.41
N GLN A 290 -20.25 -7.59 -14.19
CA GLN A 290 -20.95 -6.43 -13.67
C GLN A 290 -19.99 -5.27 -13.36
N THR A 291 -20.47 -4.03 -13.46
CA THR A 291 -19.70 -2.87 -13.02
C THR A 291 -19.65 -2.82 -11.48
N PRO A 292 -18.62 -2.19 -10.87
CA PRO A 292 -18.58 -2.03 -9.41
C PRO A 292 -19.80 -1.30 -8.83
N ILE A 293 -20.38 -0.36 -9.59
CA ILE A 293 -21.59 0.35 -9.18
C ILE A 293 -22.79 -0.61 -9.14
N ASP A 294 -22.94 -1.48 -10.16
CA ASP A 294 -24.01 -2.47 -10.19
C ASP A 294 -23.92 -3.48 -9.04
N VAL A 295 -22.70 -3.88 -8.67
CA VAL A 295 -22.45 -4.77 -7.51
C VAL A 295 -22.91 -4.09 -6.21
N ALA A 296 -22.53 -2.83 -6.01
CA ALA A 296 -22.94 -2.06 -4.83
C ALA A 296 -24.47 -1.87 -4.77
N LEU A 297 -25.09 -1.51 -5.89
CA LEU A 297 -26.55 -1.34 -6.00
C LEU A 297 -27.30 -2.65 -5.73
N THR A 298 -26.87 -3.75 -6.35
CA THR A 298 -27.47 -5.07 -6.15
C THR A 298 -27.42 -5.48 -4.68
N TYR A 299 -26.29 -5.27 -4.01
CA TYR A 299 -26.17 -5.53 -2.57
C TYR A 299 -27.16 -4.68 -1.77
N LEU A 300 -27.18 -3.35 -1.98
CA LEU A 300 -28.04 -2.44 -1.23
C LEU A 300 -29.53 -2.74 -1.43
N GLU A 301 -29.93 -3.15 -2.64
CA GLU A 301 -31.29 -3.57 -2.97
C GLU A 301 -31.69 -4.84 -2.24
N ASN A 302 -30.83 -5.85 -2.23
CA ASN A 302 -31.09 -7.09 -1.48
C ASN A 302 -31.22 -6.82 0.03
N GLN A 303 -30.54 -5.80 0.55
CA GLN A 303 -30.67 -5.43 1.96
C GLN A 303 -31.98 -4.70 2.30
N LEU A 304 -32.67 -4.08 1.33
CA LEU A 304 -33.91 -3.34 1.59
C LEU A 304 -34.99 -4.20 2.26
N ASP A 305 -35.10 -5.46 1.84
CA ASP A 305 -36.11 -6.39 2.36
C ASP A 305 -35.72 -6.99 3.72
N LEU A 306 -34.44 -6.92 4.08
CA LEU A 306 -33.90 -7.42 5.35
C LEU A 306 -33.87 -6.34 6.44
N LEU A 307 -34.06 -5.07 6.08
CA LEU A 307 -34.05 -3.95 7.01
C LEU A 307 -35.30 -3.94 7.90
N GLN A 308 -35.08 -4.14 9.20
CA GLN A 308 -36.10 -4.03 10.25
C GLN A 308 -36.48 -2.56 10.56
N GLU A 309 -35.59 -1.61 10.27
CA GLU A 309 -35.76 -0.19 10.59
C GLU A 309 -36.65 0.53 9.56
N THR A 310 -37.94 0.61 9.85
CA THR A 310 -38.97 1.23 8.99
C THR A 310 -38.70 2.70 8.63
N LYS A 311 -37.95 3.45 9.46
CA LYS A 311 -37.56 4.84 9.17
C LYS A 311 -36.34 4.96 8.25
N PHE A 312 -35.49 3.94 8.21
CA PHE A 312 -34.26 3.96 7.43
C PHE A 312 -34.51 3.51 5.99
N ARG A 313 -35.43 2.55 5.80
CA ARG A 313 -35.79 1.98 4.49
C ARG A 313 -36.14 3.04 3.42
N PRO A 314 -37.03 4.02 3.63
CA PRO A 314 -37.35 5.02 2.60
C PRO A 314 -36.16 5.92 2.21
N ARG A 315 -35.21 6.12 3.14
CA ARG A 315 -33.98 6.89 2.86
C ARG A 315 -33.04 6.08 1.97
N LEU A 316 -32.88 4.80 2.26
CA LEU A 316 -32.05 3.90 1.46
C LEU A 316 -32.66 3.67 0.06
N GLU A 317 -33.98 3.47 -0.05
CA GLU A 317 -34.69 3.36 -1.34
C GLU A 317 -34.45 4.60 -2.21
N ARG A 318 -34.53 5.80 -1.62
CA ARG A 318 -34.25 7.05 -2.33
C ARG A 318 -32.79 7.18 -2.75
N LEU A 319 -31.86 6.77 -1.88
CA LEU A 319 -30.43 6.77 -2.20
C LEU A 319 -30.14 5.84 -3.38
N ILE A 320 -30.67 4.62 -3.37
CA ILE A 320 -30.53 3.65 -4.47
C ILE A 320 -31.10 4.23 -5.77
N ALA A 321 -32.28 4.85 -5.72
CA ALA A 321 -32.88 5.49 -6.88
C ALA A 321 -32.02 6.61 -7.45
N ASP A 322 -31.46 7.48 -6.60
CA ASP A 322 -30.56 8.56 -7.03
C ASP A 322 -29.22 8.01 -7.55
N MET A 323 -28.68 6.95 -6.93
CA MET A 323 -27.46 6.26 -7.40
C MET A 323 -27.64 5.64 -8.80
N ARG A 324 -28.77 4.95 -9.04
CA ARG A 324 -29.16 4.48 -10.39
C ARG A 324 -29.38 5.64 -11.34
N GLY A 325 -29.92 6.73 -10.83
CA GLY A 325 -30.20 7.96 -11.56
C GLY A 325 -28.96 8.57 -12.21
N PHE A 326 -27.75 8.32 -11.72
CA PHE A 326 -26.50 8.78 -12.38
C PHE A 326 -26.19 8.10 -13.71
N LEU A 327 -26.77 6.93 -13.96
CA LEU A 327 -26.67 6.25 -15.25
C LEU A 327 -27.63 6.87 -16.30
N GLY A 328 -28.44 7.87 -15.91
CA GLY A 328 -29.34 8.63 -16.77
C GLY A 328 -29.30 10.15 -16.47
N LEU A 329 -29.81 10.98 -17.37
CA LEU A 329 -29.77 12.45 -17.24
C LEU A 329 -30.72 13.02 -16.15
N GLY A 330 -31.10 12.26 -15.12
CA GLY A 330 -32.29 12.51 -14.30
C GLY A 330 -32.09 13.00 -12.85
N GLY A 331 -30.86 13.23 -12.41
CA GLY A 331 -30.53 13.23 -10.97
C GLY A 331 -30.29 14.58 -10.27
N GLY A 332 -30.80 15.73 -10.74
CA GLY A 332 -30.52 17.02 -10.08
C GLY A 332 -29.03 17.41 -10.08
N THR A 333 -28.68 18.56 -9.48
CA THR A 333 -27.28 19.00 -9.39
C THR A 333 -26.50 18.25 -8.30
N ILE A 334 -25.17 18.19 -8.39
CA ILE A 334 -24.32 17.57 -7.33
C ILE A 334 -24.63 18.19 -5.96
N THR A 335 -24.80 19.51 -5.89
CA THR A 335 -25.15 20.22 -4.66
C THR A 335 -26.48 19.75 -4.10
N GLU A 336 -27.53 19.68 -4.92
CA GLU A 336 -28.86 19.20 -4.49
C GLU A 336 -28.80 17.78 -3.92
N LEU A 337 -28.02 16.90 -4.54
CA LEU A 337 -27.85 15.53 -4.06
C LEU A 337 -27.11 15.48 -2.72
N LEU A 338 -26.04 16.25 -2.56
CA LEU A 338 -25.28 16.33 -1.31
C LEU A 338 -26.06 17.02 -0.17
N GLU A 339 -27.00 17.91 -0.50
CA GLU A 339 -27.93 18.51 0.48
C GLU A 339 -29.00 17.50 0.92
N ARG A 340 -29.53 16.73 -0.03
CA ARG A 340 -30.56 15.71 0.19
C ARG A 340 -30.03 14.53 1.01
N HIS A 341 -28.84 14.06 0.67
CA HIS A 341 -28.19 12.89 1.26
C HIS A 341 -27.07 13.34 2.18
N LYS A 342 -27.21 13.08 3.48
CA LYS A 342 -26.27 13.55 4.51
C LYS A 342 -25.67 12.37 5.26
N GLY A 343 -24.43 12.56 5.71
CA GLY A 343 -23.75 11.66 6.63
C GLY A 343 -22.83 10.65 5.95
N SER A 344 -22.21 9.84 6.81
CA SER A 344 -21.10 8.93 6.50
C SER A 344 -21.45 7.75 5.61
N LEU A 345 -22.73 7.40 5.43
CA LEU A 345 -23.12 6.35 4.48
C LEU A 345 -23.43 6.92 3.09
N SER A 346 -24.38 7.85 3.02
CA SER A 346 -24.99 8.23 1.74
C SER A 346 -24.07 9.03 0.84
N ARG A 347 -23.30 9.98 1.38
CA ARG A 347 -22.43 10.84 0.55
C ARG A 347 -21.25 10.08 -0.05
N PRO A 348 -20.54 9.21 0.69
CA PRO A 348 -19.51 8.35 0.07
C PRO A 348 -20.06 7.48 -1.06
N LEU A 349 -21.24 6.87 -0.89
CA LEU A 349 -21.89 6.07 -1.93
C LEU A 349 -22.32 6.90 -3.14
N LEU A 350 -22.76 8.15 -2.95
CA LEU A 350 -23.01 9.05 -4.08
C LEU A 350 -21.72 9.44 -4.80
N LEU A 351 -20.65 9.75 -4.07
CA LEU A 351 -19.34 10.05 -4.65
C LEU A 351 -18.80 8.88 -5.47
N PHE A 352 -19.06 7.65 -5.01
CA PHE A 352 -18.74 6.41 -5.72
C PHE A 352 -19.39 6.30 -7.10
N CYS A 353 -20.60 6.87 -7.27
CA CYS A 353 -21.27 6.95 -8.57
C CYS A 353 -20.89 8.20 -9.37
N LEU A 354 -20.61 9.32 -8.69
CA LEU A 354 -20.35 10.63 -9.30
C LEU A 354 -18.94 10.78 -9.88
N ARG A 355 -17.99 9.95 -9.47
CA ARG A 355 -16.57 10.08 -9.84
C ARG A 355 -16.06 8.77 -10.41
N GLU A 356 -15.47 8.87 -11.60
CA GLU A 356 -15.00 7.71 -12.33
C GLU A 356 -13.64 7.24 -11.82
N HIS A 357 -12.72 8.16 -11.49
CA HIS A 357 -11.37 7.81 -11.05
C HIS A 357 -11.09 8.26 -9.60
N CYS A 358 -10.22 7.53 -8.91
CA CYS A 358 -9.79 7.87 -7.55
C CYS A 358 -9.03 9.20 -7.46
N THR A 359 -8.32 9.60 -8.52
CA THR A 359 -7.70 10.92 -8.63
C THR A 359 -8.75 12.04 -8.62
N ASP A 360 -9.87 11.84 -9.31
CA ASP A 360 -10.97 12.82 -9.34
C ASP A 360 -11.54 13.04 -7.94
N LEU A 361 -11.60 11.99 -7.10
CA LEU A 361 -12.03 12.11 -5.70
C LEU A 361 -11.05 12.94 -4.88
N LEU A 362 -9.74 12.78 -5.09
CA LEU A 362 -8.70 13.48 -4.33
C LEU A 362 -8.65 14.97 -4.68
N GLU A 363 -8.85 15.29 -5.97
CA GLU A 363 -8.97 16.67 -6.47
C GLU A 363 -10.29 17.33 -6.06
N PHE A 364 -11.34 16.54 -5.86
CA PHE A 364 -12.65 17.08 -5.57
C PHE A 364 -12.71 17.72 -4.18
N SER A 365 -13.27 18.93 -4.16
CA SER A 365 -13.59 19.66 -2.93
C SER A 365 -14.99 20.26 -3.02
N HIS A 366 -15.78 20.08 -1.97
CA HIS A 366 -17.12 20.63 -1.85
C HIS A 366 -17.42 21.08 -0.42
N PRO A 367 -17.99 22.28 -0.19
CA PRO A 367 -18.23 22.82 1.16
C PRO A 367 -19.16 21.98 2.03
N LEU A 368 -20.05 21.21 1.42
CA LEU A 368 -20.96 20.32 2.15
C LEU A 368 -20.29 19.03 2.63
N LEU A 369 -19.12 18.66 2.09
CA LEU A 369 -18.45 17.42 2.44
C LEU A 369 -17.53 17.59 3.65
N LYS A 370 -17.58 16.60 4.55
CA LYS A 370 -16.70 16.50 5.71
C LYS A 370 -15.55 15.53 5.44
N ASP A 371 -14.48 15.63 6.22
CA ASP A 371 -13.31 14.75 6.09
C ASP A 371 -13.67 13.26 6.16
N ILE A 372 -14.58 12.89 7.04
CA ILE A 372 -15.05 11.51 7.15
C ILE A 372 -15.70 10.99 5.87
N GLU A 373 -16.40 11.85 5.13
CA GLU A 373 -17.06 11.47 3.88
C GLU A 373 -16.02 11.29 2.76
N TYR A 374 -14.94 12.07 2.76
CA TYR A 374 -13.80 11.82 1.86
C TYR A 374 -13.05 10.53 2.20
N LEU A 375 -12.87 10.23 3.49
CA LEU A 375 -12.17 9.02 3.94
C LEU A 375 -12.93 7.75 3.56
N LEU A 376 -14.23 7.71 3.84
CA LEU A 376 -15.09 6.58 3.48
C LEU A 376 -15.24 6.43 1.96
N ALA A 377 -15.29 7.54 1.21
CA ALA A 377 -15.21 7.47 -0.24
C ALA A 377 -13.84 6.92 -0.69
N GLY A 378 -12.74 7.35 -0.07
CA GLY A 378 -11.39 6.84 -0.34
C GLY A 378 -11.30 5.31 -0.15
N ILE A 379 -11.94 4.77 0.89
CA ILE A 379 -12.03 3.31 1.10
C ILE A 379 -12.78 2.64 -0.05
N LEU A 380 -13.97 3.13 -0.44
CA LEU A 380 -14.75 2.58 -1.56
C LEU A 380 -13.95 2.59 -2.89
N PHE A 381 -13.28 3.69 -3.19
CA PHE A 381 -12.44 3.82 -4.39
C PHE A 381 -11.23 2.89 -4.34
N GLY A 382 -10.58 2.78 -3.18
CA GLY A 382 -9.48 1.84 -2.97
C GLY A 382 -9.88 0.39 -3.25
N VAL A 383 -11.06 -0.03 -2.78
CA VAL A 383 -11.57 -1.39 -3.04
C VAL A 383 -11.94 -1.57 -4.51
N ARG A 384 -12.60 -0.58 -5.14
CA ARG A 384 -13.01 -0.63 -6.54
C ARG A 384 -11.83 -0.73 -7.50
N ASP A 385 -10.88 0.18 -7.35
CA ASP A 385 -9.75 0.31 -8.25
C ASP A 385 -8.70 -0.76 -7.91
N THR A 386 -8.63 -1.22 -6.65
CA THR A 386 -7.63 -2.17 -6.15
C THR A 386 -6.20 -1.69 -6.32
N TRP A 387 -5.23 -2.31 -5.65
CA TRP A 387 -3.84 -1.99 -5.92
C TRP A 387 -3.53 -2.09 -7.42
N LEU A 388 -3.89 -3.19 -8.09
CA LEU A 388 -3.63 -3.43 -9.51
C LEU A 388 -4.13 -2.32 -10.45
N GLN A 389 -5.29 -1.69 -10.23
CA GLN A 389 -5.79 -0.65 -11.16
C GLN A 389 -5.54 0.78 -10.67
N LEU A 390 -4.88 0.95 -9.51
CA LEU A 390 -4.47 2.28 -9.06
C LEU A 390 -3.48 2.94 -10.02
N PRO A 391 -3.66 4.24 -10.32
CA PRO A 391 -2.68 5.06 -11.03
C PRO A 391 -1.30 5.07 -10.36
N LYS A 392 -0.25 5.27 -11.15
CA LYS A 392 1.15 5.23 -10.70
C LYS A 392 1.44 6.29 -9.64
N GLU A 393 0.82 7.44 -9.78
CA GLU A 393 0.97 8.60 -8.89
C GLU A 393 0.51 8.27 -7.47
N LEU A 394 -0.42 7.32 -7.33
CA LEU A 394 -0.93 6.89 -6.03
C LEU A 394 -0.07 5.78 -5.39
N ARG A 395 0.82 5.15 -6.17
CA ARG A 395 1.74 4.09 -5.72
C ARG A 395 3.06 4.67 -5.26
N ASP A 396 3.01 5.53 -4.25
CA ASP A 396 4.19 6.20 -3.67
C ASP A 396 5.32 5.16 -3.39
N PRO A 397 6.57 5.39 -3.84
CA PRO A 397 7.69 4.48 -3.58
C PRO A 397 7.94 4.22 -2.08
N ASN A 398 7.66 5.20 -1.22
CA ASN A 398 7.76 5.07 0.24
C ASN A 398 6.68 4.15 0.81
N LEU A 399 5.55 3.99 0.11
CA LEU A 399 4.39 3.20 0.51
C LEU A 399 4.43 1.77 -0.05
N SER A 400 4.89 1.62 -1.29
CA SER A 400 4.69 0.41 -2.10
C SER A 400 5.21 -0.87 -1.44
N ALA A 401 6.40 -0.84 -0.85
CA ALA A 401 6.96 -2.01 -0.17
C ALA A 401 6.12 -2.46 1.03
N TYR A 402 5.66 -1.50 1.84
CA TYR A 402 4.81 -1.76 2.99
C TYR A 402 3.44 -2.29 2.58
N VAL A 403 2.82 -1.69 1.55
CA VAL A 403 1.53 -2.15 1.04
C VAL A 403 1.64 -3.57 0.48
N ALA A 404 2.62 -3.83 -0.39
CA ALA A 404 2.84 -5.16 -0.95
C ALA A 404 3.01 -6.24 0.14
N PHE A 405 3.74 -5.93 1.21
CA PHE A 405 3.84 -6.78 2.40
C PHE A 405 2.48 -7.01 3.06
N GLN A 406 1.70 -5.95 3.31
CA GLN A 406 0.40 -6.06 3.98
C GLN A 406 -0.62 -6.84 3.14
N MET A 407 -0.59 -6.69 1.82
CA MET A 407 -1.45 -7.43 0.90
C MET A 407 -1.18 -8.94 1.00
N ALA A 408 0.09 -9.36 0.92
CA ALA A 408 0.45 -10.77 1.03
C ALA A 408 0.15 -11.34 2.43
N ASN A 409 0.48 -10.59 3.49
CA ASN A 409 0.20 -10.99 4.86
C ASN A 409 -1.31 -11.11 5.15
N ALA A 410 -2.13 -10.25 4.57
CA ALA A 410 -3.58 -10.33 4.70
C ALA A 410 -4.16 -11.58 4.05
N GLU A 411 -3.69 -11.94 2.86
CA GLU A 411 -4.13 -13.15 2.17
C GLU A 411 -3.77 -14.42 2.94
N HIS A 412 -2.53 -14.52 3.44
CA HIS A 412 -2.14 -15.65 4.29
C HIS A 412 -2.98 -15.77 5.56
N ARG A 413 -3.34 -14.65 6.20
CA ARG A 413 -4.24 -14.67 7.37
C ARG A 413 -5.62 -15.24 7.03
N ILE A 414 -6.20 -14.84 5.90
CA ILE A 414 -7.50 -15.36 5.44
C ILE A 414 -7.43 -16.85 5.11
N GLN A 415 -6.32 -17.29 4.52
CA GLN A 415 -6.08 -18.70 4.20
C GLN A 415 -5.79 -19.55 5.45
N GLY A 416 -5.57 -18.94 6.62
CA GLY A 416 -5.15 -19.64 7.84
C GLY A 416 -3.69 -20.11 7.78
N ASP A 417 -2.89 -19.53 6.88
CA ASP A 417 -1.47 -19.83 6.72
C ASP A 417 -0.65 -19.16 7.83
N ASN A 418 0.34 -19.90 8.34
CA ASN A 418 1.28 -19.39 9.35
C ASN A 418 2.58 -18.87 8.73
N LEU A 419 2.49 -18.22 7.55
CA LEU A 419 3.65 -17.62 6.89
C LEU A 419 3.93 -16.24 7.50
N ALA A 420 5.10 -16.08 8.10
CA ALA A 420 5.52 -14.84 8.75
C ALA A 420 6.78 -14.26 8.08
N MET A 421 6.74 -12.95 7.89
CA MET A 421 7.75 -12.15 7.18
C MET A 421 8.09 -10.91 8.01
N ASP A 422 9.33 -10.44 7.91
CA ASP A 422 9.74 -9.18 8.54
C ASP A 422 9.02 -8.00 7.88
N ALA A 423 8.27 -7.25 8.67
CA ALA A 423 7.50 -6.11 8.18
C ALA A 423 8.44 -4.96 7.76
N PRO A 424 8.25 -4.37 6.56
CA PRO A 424 8.89 -3.11 6.19
C PRO A 424 8.52 -1.99 7.17
N ARG A 425 9.34 -0.94 7.20
CA ARG A 425 9.01 0.26 7.98
C ARG A 425 7.70 0.85 7.49
N ARG A 426 6.84 1.22 8.44
CA ARG A 426 5.58 1.88 8.12
C ARG A 426 5.82 3.21 7.42
N PRO A 427 5.13 3.50 6.30
CA PRO A 427 5.16 4.78 5.65
C PRO A 427 4.48 5.85 6.50
N LYS A 428 5.05 7.06 6.51
CA LYS A 428 4.50 8.22 7.22
C LYS A 428 4.00 9.24 6.20
N PRO A 429 2.71 9.63 6.21
CA PRO A 429 2.23 10.76 5.44
C PRO A 429 2.97 12.04 5.85
N LEU A 430 3.06 13.03 4.96
CA LEU A 430 3.75 14.29 5.26
C LEU A 430 3.16 14.99 6.48
N ARG A 431 1.84 14.99 6.65
CA ARG A 431 1.17 15.56 7.84
C ARG A 431 1.71 14.95 9.13
N GLU A 432 2.00 13.66 9.14
CA GLU A 432 2.57 12.99 10.31
C GLU A 432 3.98 13.48 10.65
N LEU A 433 4.77 13.88 9.64
CA LEU A 433 6.11 14.41 9.86
C LEU A 433 6.09 15.79 10.51
N PHE A 434 5.04 16.57 10.26
CA PHE A 434 4.83 17.89 10.87
C PHE A 434 4.05 17.82 12.19
N THR A 435 3.31 16.75 12.47
CA THR A 435 2.54 16.60 13.71
C THR A 435 3.33 15.78 14.73
N SER A 436 4.05 16.46 15.62
CA SER A 436 4.75 15.83 16.74
C SER A 436 3.77 15.14 17.70
N PRO A 437 4.13 14.02 18.36
CA PRO A 437 3.35 13.46 19.46
C PRO A 437 3.09 14.45 20.61
N SER A 438 3.99 15.43 20.79
CA SER A 438 3.84 16.51 21.78
C SER A 438 2.85 17.60 21.36
N GLY A 439 2.36 17.59 20.13
CA GLY A 439 1.45 18.60 19.58
C GLY A 439 2.11 19.92 19.16
N GLU A 440 3.26 20.28 19.72
CA GLU A 440 3.99 21.51 19.39
C GLU A 440 5.09 21.30 18.35
N TRP A 441 5.16 22.20 17.38
CA TRP A 441 6.25 22.21 16.39
C TRP A 441 7.49 22.84 17.01
N ASN A 442 8.60 22.10 17.00
CA ASN A 442 9.91 22.67 17.35
C ASN A 442 10.34 23.70 16.28
N SER A 443 11.36 24.52 16.60
CA SER A 443 11.83 25.56 15.69
C SER A 443 12.27 25.01 14.33
N MET A 444 12.91 23.84 14.31
CA MET A 444 13.42 23.24 13.08
C MET A 444 12.30 22.74 12.16
N THR A 445 11.23 22.18 12.73
CA THR A 445 10.02 21.78 11.98
C THR A 445 9.34 23.01 11.37
N LYS A 446 9.32 24.14 12.09
CA LYS A 446 8.83 25.42 11.57
C LYS A 446 9.68 25.93 10.41
N ASP A 447 11.01 25.85 10.53
CA ASP A 447 11.93 26.26 9.45
C ASP A 447 11.72 25.41 8.18
N VAL A 448 11.58 24.09 8.32
CA VAL A 448 11.29 23.18 7.20
C VAL A 448 9.92 23.49 6.58
N ALA A 449 8.92 23.83 7.40
CA ALA A 449 7.61 24.21 6.89
C ALA A 449 7.63 25.54 6.12
N VAL A 450 8.41 26.53 6.59
CA VAL A 450 8.64 27.80 5.86
C VAL A 450 9.32 27.52 4.52
N GLU A 451 10.37 26.69 4.51
CA GLU A 451 11.07 26.32 3.28
C GLU A 451 10.14 25.62 2.29
N LEU A 452 9.32 24.67 2.77
CA LEU A 452 8.33 23.99 1.94
C LEU A 452 7.28 24.95 1.39
N ALA A 453 6.72 25.82 2.23
CA ALA A 453 5.75 26.81 1.81
C ALA A 453 6.32 27.74 0.74
N ASN A 454 7.57 28.18 0.87
CA ASN A 454 8.27 28.99 -0.14
C ASN A 454 8.45 28.22 -1.46
N LYS A 455 8.94 26.97 -1.42
CA LYS A 455 9.11 26.14 -2.63
C LYS A 455 7.79 25.87 -3.36
N CYS A 456 6.69 25.76 -2.62
CA CYS A 456 5.35 25.55 -3.17
C CYS A 456 4.57 26.84 -3.44
N ASN A 457 5.17 28.02 -3.26
CA ASN A 457 4.52 29.34 -3.40
C ASN A 457 3.27 29.53 -2.51
N TRP A 458 3.26 28.93 -1.32
CA TRP A 458 2.20 29.06 -0.32
C TRP A 458 2.39 30.27 0.59
N ASN A 459 2.65 31.44 -0.01
CA ASN A 459 3.03 32.67 0.72
C ASN A 459 1.98 33.11 1.77
N HIS A 460 0.71 32.76 1.56
CA HIS A 460 -0.38 33.03 2.51
C HIS A 460 -0.34 32.18 3.79
N CYS A 461 0.51 31.16 3.83
CA CYS A 461 0.82 30.38 5.03
C CYS A 461 1.97 31.00 5.83
N ILE A 462 2.71 31.96 5.27
CA ILE A 462 3.89 32.56 5.91
C ILE A 462 3.47 33.90 6.54
N GLN A 463 3.93 34.14 7.75
CA GLN A 463 3.76 35.37 8.51
C GLN A 463 5.14 35.93 8.88
N THR A 464 5.36 37.22 8.63
CA THR A 464 6.59 37.89 9.07
C THR A 464 6.35 38.54 10.43
N ARG A 465 7.06 38.09 11.46
CA ARG A 465 7.07 38.69 12.79
C ARG A 465 8.25 39.65 12.89
N ILE A 466 7.96 40.92 13.17
CA ILE A 466 8.97 41.94 13.42
C ILE A 466 8.95 42.25 14.92
N THR A 467 10.09 42.06 15.57
CA THR A 467 10.27 42.39 16.99
C THR A 467 10.96 43.75 17.09
N LEU A 468 10.39 44.64 17.90
CA LEU A 468 10.92 45.98 18.18
C LEU A 468 11.49 46.02 19.60
N ALA A 469 12.33 47.02 19.90
CA ALA A 469 12.82 47.24 21.25
C ALA A 469 11.69 47.69 22.20
N GLU A 470 11.83 47.39 23.49
CA GLU A 470 10.87 47.80 24.52
C GLU A 470 10.80 49.34 24.58
N GLY A 471 9.60 49.91 24.38
CA GLY A 471 9.38 51.36 24.28
C GLY A 471 9.30 51.92 22.85
N ASP A 472 9.70 51.14 21.83
CA ASP A 472 9.65 51.53 20.41
C ASP A 472 8.36 51.06 19.70
N LEU A 473 7.32 50.63 20.43
CA LEU A 473 6.04 50.26 19.84
C LEU A 473 5.30 51.51 19.36
N PRO A 474 5.13 51.72 18.04
CA PRO A 474 4.44 52.90 17.54
C PRO A 474 2.94 52.83 17.81
N GLU A 475 2.32 54.00 17.96
CA GLU A 475 0.85 54.13 18.00
C GLU A 475 0.21 53.81 16.64
N SER A 476 0.94 53.94 15.54
CA SER A 476 0.47 53.65 14.18
C SER A 476 1.59 53.25 13.23
N PHE A 477 1.24 52.51 12.17
CA PHE A 477 2.16 52.10 11.11
C PHE A 477 1.86 52.87 9.83
N GLU A 478 2.88 53.45 9.20
CA GLU A 478 2.72 54.07 7.87
C GLU A 478 2.97 53.03 6.79
N ARG A 479 1.97 52.84 5.92
CA ARG A 479 2.09 52.04 4.71
C ARG A 479 2.29 52.99 3.52
N ASN A 480 3.46 52.89 2.88
CA ASN A 480 3.78 53.65 1.69
C ASN A 480 4.00 52.68 0.51
N ASP A 481 2.98 52.51 -0.33
CA ASP A 481 2.92 51.51 -1.40
C ASP A 481 3.25 50.08 -0.92
N LEU A 482 4.46 49.61 -1.25
CA LEU A 482 5.03 48.30 -0.95
C LEU A 482 5.94 48.30 0.28
N GLN A 483 6.04 49.42 1.01
CA GLN A 483 6.90 49.59 2.17
C GLN A 483 6.07 49.82 3.44
N VAL A 484 6.49 49.17 4.52
CA VAL A 484 6.00 49.44 5.87
C VAL A 484 7.11 50.16 6.62
N VAL A 485 6.86 51.40 7.05
CA VAL A 485 7.84 52.20 7.79
C VAL A 485 7.57 52.02 9.29
N LEU A 486 8.58 51.52 10.01
CA LEU A 486 8.54 51.28 11.46
C LEU A 486 9.47 52.27 12.15
N PRO A 487 8.99 53.14 13.06
CA PRO A 487 9.88 53.96 13.89
C PRO A 487 10.56 53.09 14.96
N GLY A 488 11.78 53.48 15.35
CA GLY A 488 12.58 52.73 16.32
C GLY A 488 13.53 51.70 15.69
N ARG A 489 14.20 50.91 16.54
CA ARG A 489 15.19 49.92 16.09
C ARG A 489 14.58 48.52 16.07
N VAL A 490 14.56 47.89 14.89
CA VAL A 490 14.18 46.47 14.74
C VAL A 490 15.23 45.59 15.42
N THR A 491 14.77 44.71 16.31
CA THR A 491 15.64 43.77 17.07
C THR A 491 15.71 42.41 16.39
N ALA A 492 14.61 41.94 15.80
CA ALA A 492 14.58 40.71 15.03
C ALA A 492 13.47 40.75 13.95
N VAL A 493 13.73 40.09 12.82
CA VAL A 493 12.71 39.78 11.80
C VAL A 493 12.75 38.27 11.61
N THR A 494 11.63 37.60 11.87
CA THR A 494 11.49 36.15 11.72
C THR A 494 10.31 35.82 10.82
N GLU A 495 10.45 34.77 10.03
CA GLU A 495 9.34 34.18 9.30
C GLU A 495 8.78 33.01 10.09
N GLU A 496 7.46 32.96 10.22
CA GLU A 496 6.74 31.90 10.91
C GLU A 496 5.67 31.35 9.98
N VAL A 497 5.37 30.05 10.10
CA VAL A 497 4.25 29.45 9.39
C VAL A 497 3.00 29.48 10.27
N ASP A 498 1.88 29.89 9.66
CA ASP A 498 0.54 29.63 10.16
C ASP A 498 0.23 28.14 10.00
N GLU A 499 0.43 27.39 11.10
CA GLU A 499 0.34 25.92 11.13
C GLU A 499 -0.99 25.40 10.57
N SER A 500 -2.10 26.08 10.89
CA SER A 500 -3.43 25.67 10.42
C SER A 500 -3.59 25.84 8.91
N LYS A 501 -3.16 26.99 8.36
CA LYS A 501 -3.21 27.22 6.91
C LYS A 501 -2.25 26.31 6.16
N PHE A 502 -1.06 26.08 6.71
CA PHE A 502 -0.07 25.19 6.12
C PHE A 502 -0.58 23.75 6.07
N LEU A 503 -1.09 23.21 7.18
CA LEU A 503 -1.64 21.86 7.23
C LEU A 503 -2.87 21.71 6.33
N HIS A 504 -3.66 22.77 6.17
CA HIS A 504 -4.76 22.78 5.20
C HIS A 504 -4.24 22.69 3.76
N ARG A 505 -3.21 23.45 3.38
CA ARG A 505 -2.59 23.38 2.05
C ARG A 505 -1.88 22.05 1.78
N LEU A 506 -1.21 21.50 2.79
CA LEU A 506 -0.57 20.19 2.72
C LEU A 506 -1.56 19.07 2.37
N GLY A 507 -2.82 19.22 2.77
CA GLY A 507 -3.90 18.28 2.49
C GLY A 507 -4.60 18.45 1.15
N GLN A 508 -4.29 19.49 0.37
CA GLN A 508 -4.93 19.74 -0.93
C GLN A 508 -4.19 19.00 -2.05
N TRP A 509 -4.95 18.62 -3.08
CA TRP A 509 -4.40 18.12 -4.34
C TRP A 509 -4.20 19.27 -5.35
N PRO A 510 -3.22 19.18 -6.28
CA PRO A 510 -2.32 18.03 -6.54
C PRO A 510 -1.24 17.84 -5.48
N LEU A 511 -0.62 16.65 -5.48
CA LEU A 511 0.48 16.31 -4.57
C LEU A 511 1.69 17.24 -4.73
N ILE A 512 2.48 17.35 -3.67
CA ILE A 512 3.78 18.01 -3.71
C ILE A 512 4.69 17.25 -4.69
N ALA A 513 5.48 17.98 -5.48
CA ALA A 513 6.40 17.38 -6.42
C ALA A 513 7.34 16.38 -5.71
N PRO A 514 7.56 15.16 -6.24
CA PRO A 514 8.32 14.12 -5.55
C PRO A 514 9.73 14.54 -5.12
N GLN A 515 10.38 15.44 -5.87
CA GLN A 515 11.70 15.97 -5.51
C GLN A 515 11.63 16.82 -4.23
N ILE A 516 10.66 17.72 -4.14
CA ILE A 516 10.45 18.59 -2.98
C ILE A 516 10.06 17.75 -1.76
N GLU A 517 9.15 16.78 -1.96
CA GLU A 517 8.74 15.87 -0.88
C GLU A 517 9.93 15.04 -0.33
N SER A 518 10.77 14.50 -1.21
CA SER A 518 11.97 13.76 -0.82
C SER A 518 12.94 14.62 0.00
N GLU A 519 13.16 15.88 -0.41
CA GLU A 519 13.98 16.83 0.34
C GLU A 519 13.44 17.08 1.75
N VAL A 520 12.14 17.35 1.88
CA VAL A 520 11.47 17.56 3.18
C VAL A 520 11.61 16.34 4.08
N ARG A 521 11.39 15.14 3.54
CA ARG A 521 11.52 13.88 4.28
C ARG A 521 12.95 13.66 4.77
N ASN A 522 13.95 13.99 3.96
CA ASN A 522 15.36 13.87 4.33
C ASN A 522 15.76 14.88 5.42
N GLN A 523 15.27 16.11 5.32
CA GLN A 523 15.49 17.14 6.34
C GLN A 523 14.88 16.69 7.67
N ILE A 524 13.58 16.39 7.72
CA ILE A 524 12.90 15.98 8.97
C ILE A 524 13.46 14.66 9.50
N GLY A 525 13.80 13.70 8.63
CA GLY A 525 14.41 12.43 9.03
C GLY A 525 15.75 12.64 9.74
N SER A 526 16.60 13.52 9.22
CA SER A 526 17.88 13.88 9.85
C SER A 526 17.66 14.53 11.22
N LEU A 527 16.63 15.37 11.36
CA LEU A 527 16.28 16.02 12.62
C LEU A 527 15.84 15.01 13.70
N GLN A 528 14.97 14.06 13.34
CA GLN A 528 14.51 13.02 14.26
C GLN A 528 15.65 12.12 14.73
N GLU A 529 16.67 11.88 13.91
CA GLU A 529 17.87 11.16 14.36
C GLU A 529 18.72 11.96 15.35
N ILE A 530 18.85 13.27 15.15
CA ILE A 530 19.58 14.16 16.06
C ILE A 530 18.89 14.21 17.42
N GLU A 531 17.56 14.39 17.46
CA GLU A 531 16.78 14.40 18.70
C GLU A 531 16.86 13.05 19.43
N LYS A 532 16.76 11.93 18.71
CA LYS A 532 16.92 10.60 19.32
C LYS A 532 18.31 10.38 19.91
N ARG A 533 19.37 10.92 19.28
CA ARG A 533 20.73 10.85 19.83
C ARG A 533 20.93 11.78 21.03
N ALA A 534 20.31 12.97 21.02
CA ALA A 534 20.33 13.89 22.15
C ALA A 534 19.60 13.32 23.37
N ASN A 535 18.44 12.69 23.16
CA ASN A 535 17.62 12.10 24.21
C ASN A 535 18.11 10.69 24.63
N GLY A 536 18.81 9.97 23.74
CA GLY A 536 19.35 8.63 23.97
C GLY A 536 20.61 8.56 24.83
N ILE A 537 21.17 9.70 25.26
CA ILE A 537 22.26 9.74 26.25
C ILE A 537 21.71 9.54 27.69
N GLY A 538 20.38 9.50 27.88
CA GLY A 538 19.75 9.37 29.19
C GLY A 538 19.07 8.03 29.53
N SER A 539 19.03 7.04 28.64
CA SER A 539 18.34 5.77 28.92
C SER A 539 19.20 4.54 28.61
N SER A 540 20.10 4.25 29.54
CA SER A 540 20.61 2.90 29.78
C SER A 540 20.14 2.48 31.16
N CYS A 541 18.89 2.02 31.26
CA CYS A 541 18.34 1.13 32.28
C CYS A 541 16.82 0.99 32.03
N GLU A 542 16.42 -0.02 31.26
CA GLU A 542 15.40 -1.04 31.59
C GLU A 542 15.21 -2.01 30.41
#